data_AF-F9RIY4-F1
#
_entry.id   AF-F9RIY4-F1
#
_cell.length_a   1.000
_cell.length_b   1.000
_cell.length_c   1.000
_cell.angle_alpha   90.00
_cell.angle_beta   90.00
_cell.angle_gamma   90.00
#
_symmetry.space_group_name_H-M   'P 1'
#
loop_
_entity.id
_entity.type
_entity.pdbx_description
1 polymer ?
#
loop_
_entity_poly.entity_id
_entity_poly.type
_entity_poly.pdbx_seq_one_letter_code
_entity_poly.pdbx_strand_id
1 'polypeptide(L)'
;MKKYEGYIWLSSALSAASFAYFMAILSGNVDISQSLLLELATFSFAISLGLNCAIAFIAFNNKLTGKGSALDSEYVGVQRFHTWSLLSFIVAVLALVASFSFLAALAMFSATFYVTYQYSIEEAGIREKFGDSLRK
;
A
#
# COMPACT_ATOMS: atom_id res chain seq x y z
N MET A 1 3.78 -16.27 11.20
CA MET A 1 2.65 -15.32 11.27
C MET A 1 1.55 -15.84 10.37
N LYS A 2 0.30 -15.80 10.84
CA LYS A 2 -0.82 -16.11 9.95
C LYS A 2 -0.90 -15.00 8.90
N LYS A 3 -1.20 -15.32 7.63
CA LYS A 3 -1.17 -14.40 6.47
C LYS A 3 -1.88 -13.05 6.74
N TYR A 4 -2.91 -13.08 7.59
CA TYR A 4 -3.75 -11.95 8.04
C TYR A 4 -3.03 -10.92 8.91
N GLU A 5 -2.12 -11.36 9.78
CA GLU A 5 -1.41 -10.45 10.68
C GLU A 5 -0.54 -9.50 9.86
N GLY A 6 0.15 -10.01 8.83
CA GLY A 6 0.96 -9.20 7.93
C GLY A 6 0.19 -8.07 7.26
N TYR A 7 -1.04 -8.32 6.79
CA TYR A 7 -1.88 -7.29 6.16
C TYR A 7 -2.32 -6.20 7.12
N ILE A 8 -2.70 -6.56 8.36
CA ILE A 8 -3.10 -5.59 9.38
C ILE A 8 -1.92 -4.70 9.76
N TRP A 9 -0.74 -5.28 9.97
CA TRP A 9 0.48 -4.54 10.26
C TRP A 9 0.87 -3.61 9.12
N LEU A 10 0.79 -4.09 7.87
CA LEU A 10 1.08 -3.27 6.69
C LEU A 10 0.12 -2.10 6.58
N SER A 11 -1.20 -2.33 6.62
CA SER A 11 -2.18 -1.25 6.55
C SER A 11 -2.03 -0.25 7.70
N SER A 12 -1.71 -0.71 8.91
CA SER A 12 -1.45 0.18 10.05
C SER A 12 -0.20 1.04 9.85
N ALA A 13 0.88 0.45 9.32
CA ALA A 13 2.12 1.17 9.01
C ALA A 13 1.90 2.22 7.91
N LEU A 14 1.17 1.87 6.85
CA LEU A 14 0.82 2.80 5.77
C LEU A 14 -0.06 3.95 6.28
N SER A 15 -1.06 3.66 7.13
CA SER A 15 -1.84 4.71 7.80
C SER A 15 -0.97 5.64 8.65
N ALA A 16 -0.06 5.08 9.46
CA ALA A 16 0.84 5.87 10.29
C ALA A 16 1.76 6.77 9.46
N ALA A 17 2.31 6.26 8.37
CA ALA A 17 3.16 7.02 7.45
C ALA A 17 2.38 8.15 6.76
N SER A 18 1.18 7.86 6.25
CA SER A 18 0.30 8.88 5.66
C SER A 18 -0.10 9.97 6.68
N PHE A 19 -0.37 9.58 7.92
CA PHE A 19 -0.68 10.53 8.99
C PHE A 19 0.52 11.41 9.36
N ALA A 20 1.71 10.83 9.44
CA ALA A 20 2.95 11.57 9.70
C ALA A 20 3.22 12.63 8.61
N TYR A 21 2.90 12.32 7.34
CA TYR A 21 2.97 13.28 6.25
C TYR A 21 2.04 14.49 6.47
N PHE A 22 0.77 14.27 6.81
CA PHE A 22 -0.16 15.38 7.09
C PHE A 22 0.29 16.22 8.29
N MET A 23 0.79 15.59 9.36
CA MET A 23 1.34 16.30 10.51
C MET A 23 2.56 17.15 10.12
N ALA A 24 3.42 16.66 9.22
CA ALA A 24 4.56 17.42 8.72
C ALA A 24 4.13 18.64 7.89
N ILE A 25 3.13 18.49 7.02
CA ILE A 25 2.59 19.60 6.21
C ILE A 25 1.95 20.68 7.09
N LEU A 26 1.13 20.27 8.06
CA LEU A 26 0.46 21.19 8.98
C LEU A 26 1.47 21.95 9.85
N SER A 27 2.48 21.24 10.36
CA SER A 27 3.56 21.84 11.16
C SER A 27 4.43 22.79 10.35
N GLY A 28 4.73 22.45 9.10
CA GLY A 28 5.58 23.24 8.21
C GLY A 28 4.87 24.44 7.56
N ASN A 29 3.56 24.60 7.77
CA ASN A 29 2.71 25.59 7.09
C ASN A 29 2.96 25.62 5.57
N VAL A 30 3.05 24.43 4.96
CA VAL A 30 3.43 24.26 3.57
C VAL A 30 2.24 24.60 2.67
N ASP A 31 2.43 25.54 1.74
CA ASP A 31 1.42 25.85 0.72
C ASP A 31 1.45 24.82 -0.40
N ILE A 32 0.51 23.87 -0.32
CA ILE A 32 0.39 22.73 -1.23
C ILE A 32 -0.02 23.18 -2.64
N SER A 33 -0.73 24.31 -2.76
CA SER A 33 -1.31 24.78 -4.02
C SER A 33 -0.28 25.25 -5.05
N GLN A 34 0.96 25.50 -4.61
CA GLN A 34 2.03 25.99 -5.48
C GLN A 34 2.72 24.87 -6.28
N SER A 35 2.49 23.60 -5.93
CA SER A 35 3.13 22.47 -6.59
C SER A 35 2.13 21.37 -6.87
N LEU A 36 1.84 21.15 -8.16
CA LEU A 36 0.96 20.07 -8.62
C LEU A 36 1.42 18.69 -8.12
N LEU A 37 2.73 18.46 -8.02
CA LEU A 37 3.28 17.21 -7.49
C LEU A 37 2.98 17.04 -6.01
N LEU A 38 3.05 18.13 -5.24
CA LEU A 38 2.76 18.10 -3.81
C LEU A 38 1.25 17.96 -3.56
N GLU A 39 0.41 18.58 -4.39
CA GLU A 39 -1.05 18.40 -4.39
C GLU A 39 -1.43 16.94 -4.71
N LEU A 40 -0.83 16.37 -5.76
CA LEU A 40 -1.01 14.97 -6.12
C LEU A 40 -0.56 14.03 -5.00
N ALA A 41 0.59 14.31 -4.36
CA ALA A 41 1.06 13.55 -3.21
C ALA A 41 0.06 13.61 -2.05
N THR A 42 -0.43 14.81 -1.73
CA THR A 42 -1.39 15.04 -0.64
C THR A 42 -2.69 14.29 -0.87
N PHE A 43 -3.27 14.41 -2.06
CA PHE A 43 -4.51 13.72 -2.41
C PHE A 43 -4.34 12.19 -2.39
N SER A 44 -3.20 11.70 -2.88
CA SER A 44 -2.89 10.27 -2.90
C SER A 44 -2.66 9.71 -1.49
N PHE A 45 -1.97 10.45 -0.60
CA PHE A 45 -1.85 10.10 0.82
C PHE A 45 -3.20 10.10 1.53
N ALA A 46 -4.10 11.04 1.21
CA ALA A 46 -5.45 11.09 1.77
C ALA A 46 -6.25 9.84 1.39
N ILE A 47 -6.22 9.45 0.11
CA ILE A 47 -6.88 8.23 -0.38
C ILE A 47 -6.31 7.01 0.32
N SER A 48 -4.97 6.88 0.37
CA SER A 48 -4.32 5.73 0.99
C SER A 48 -4.67 5.63 2.48
N LEU A 49 -4.66 6.74 3.21
CA LEU A 49 -5.05 6.79 4.62
C LEU A 49 -6.51 6.36 4.80
N GLY A 50 -7.43 6.91 4.01
CA GLY A 50 -8.84 6.57 4.08
C GLY A 50 -9.11 5.08 3.83
N LEU A 51 -8.50 4.52 2.78
CA LEU A 51 -8.64 3.10 2.44
C LEU A 51 -8.03 2.20 3.52
N ASN A 52 -6.84 2.52 4.04
CA ASN A 52 -6.22 1.72 5.11
C ASN A 52 -6.99 1.81 6.43
N CYS A 53 -7.53 2.98 6.79
CA CYS A 53 -8.39 3.13 7.97
C CYS A 53 -9.68 2.31 7.84
N ALA A 54 -10.33 2.31 6.67
CA ALA A 54 -11.52 1.49 6.43
C ALA A 54 -11.22 -0.01 6.56
N ILE A 55 -10.11 -0.48 5.98
CA ILE A 55 -9.64 -1.86 6.10
C ILE A 55 -9.35 -2.22 7.56
N ALA A 56 -8.61 -1.37 8.28
CA ALA A 56 -8.28 -1.61 9.68
C ALA A 56 -9.53 -1.66 10.56
N PHE A 57 -10.51 -0.80 10.31
CA PHE A 57 -11.80 -0.79 11.01
C PHE A 57 -12.60 -2.08 10.76
N ILE A 58 -12.68 -2.52 9.51
CA ILE A 58 -13.34 -3.79 9.13
C ILE A 58 -12.62 -4.96 9.80
N ALA A 59 -11.29 -5.00 9.72
CA ALA A 59 -10.46 -6.04 10.33
C ALA A 59 -10.69 -6.14 11.85
N PHE A 60 -10.69 -5.01 12.53
CA PHE A 60 -10.86 -4.93 13.98
C PHE A 60 -12.27 -5.36 14.42
N ASN A 61 -13.31 -4.87 13.74
CA ASN A 61 -14.69 -5.25 14.04
C ASN A 61 -14.97 -6.75 13.83
N ASN A 62 -14.42 -7.34 12.77
CA ASN A 62 -14.55 -8.77 12.51
C ASN A 62 -13.81 -9.60 13.55
N LYS A 63 -12.64 -9.14 14.02
CA LYS A 63 -11.92 -9.77 15.12
C LYS A 63 -12.71 -9.71 16.44
N LEU A 64 -13.33 -8.58 16.75
CA LEU A 64 -14.15 -8.39 17.97
C LEU A 64 -15.44 -9.22 17.97
N THR A 65 -16.08 -9.40 16.81
CA THR A 65 -17.33 -10.18 16.68
C THR A 65 -17.10 -11.70 16.63
N GLY A 66 -15.85 -12.17 16.76
CA GLY A 66 -15.52 -13.60 16.65
C GLY A 66 -15.75 -14.18 15.25
N LYS A 67 -16.13 -13.35 14.27
CA LYS A 67 -16.29 -13.72 12.87
C LYS A 67 -14.93 -13.63 12.19
N GLY A 68 -14.10 -14.65 12.36
CA GLY A 68 -12.77 -14.73 11.76
C GLY A 68 -12.74 -14.66 10.22
N SER A 69 -13.89 -14.69 9.53
CA SER A 69 -13.95 -15.04 8.11
C SER A 69 -13.97 -13.87 7.11
N ALA A 70 -14.17 -12.62 7.52
CA ALA A 70 -14.38 -11.54 6.55
C ALA A 70 -13.07 -11.09 5.86
N LEU A 71 -11.92 -11.25 6.53
CA LEU A 71 -10.59 -11.15 5.92
C LEU A 71 -10.10 -12.46 5.29
N ASP A 72 -10.66 -13.61 5.68
CA ASP A 72 -10.45 -14.91 4.99
C ASP A 72 -11.22 -14.99 3.68
N SER A 73 -12.19 -14.09 3.48
CA SER A 73 -13.03 -14.20 2.31
C SER A 73 -12.21 -13.93 1.06
N GLU A 74 -12.32 -14.82 0.09
CA GLU A 74 -12.03 -14.56 -1.33
C GLU A 74 -12.91 -13.40 -1.89
N TYR A 75 -13.43 -12.50 -1.04
CA TYR A 75 -14.03 -11.27 -1.51
C TYR A 75 -12.97 -10.47 -2.23
N VAL A 76 -13.05 -10.59 -3.55
CA VAL A 76 -12.43 -9.76 -4.57
C VAL A 76 -12.46 -8.27 -4.17
N GLY A 77 -13.48 -7.82 -3.42
CA GLY A 77 -13.55 -6.49 -2.83
C GLY A 77 -12.37 -6.16 -1.92
N VAL A 78 -12.13 -6.94 -0.85
CA VAL A 78 -11.11 -6.64 0.16
C VAL A 78 -9.71 -6.63 -0.45
N GLN A 79 -9.40 -7.59 -1.33
CA GLN A 79 -8.13 -7.59 -2.08
C GLN A 79 -7.98 -6.36 -2.96
N ARG A 80 -9.02 -5.96 -3.71
CA ARG A 80 -8.99 -4.73 -4.51
C ARG A 80 -8.73 -3.52 -3.63
N PHE A 81 -9.41 -3.39 -2.49
CA PHE A 81 -9.19 -2.30 -1.53
C PHE A 81 -7.74 -2.22 -1.07
N HIS A 82 -7.11 -3.35 -0.75
CA HIS A 82 -5.69 -3.40 -0.42
C HIS A 82 -4.79 -2.95 -1.58
N THR A 83 -5.05 -3.42 -2.81
CA THR A 83 -4.28 -3.03 -3.99
C THR A 83 -4.40 -1.53 -4.28
N TRP A 84 -5.61 -0.95 -4.21
CA TRP A 84 -5.83 0.49 -4.40
C TRP A 84 -5.17 1.32 -3.29
N SER A 85 -5.22 0.84 -2.05
CA SER A 85 -4.54 1.47 -0.92
C SER A 85 -3.02 1.51 -1.10
N LEU A 86 -2.42 0.39 -1.52
CA LEU A 86 -0.99 0.30 -1.78
C LEU A 86 -0.58 1.17 -2.98
N LEU A 87 -1.36 1.11 -4.08
CA LEU A 87 -1.07 1.88 -5.29
C LEU A 87 -1.14 3.38 -5.02
N SER A 88 -2.17 3.84 -4.31
CA SER A 88 -2.28 5.25 -3.91
C SER A 88 -1.12 5.67 -3.01
N PHE A 89 -0.67 4.81 -2.10
CA PHE A 89 0.52 5.10 -1.28
C PHE A 89 1.80 5.24 -2.12
N ILE A 90 2.03 4.32 -3.05
CA ILE A 90 3.20 4.34 -3.95
C ILE A 90 3.20 5.62 -4.79
N VAL A 91 2.05 5.97 -5.39
CA VAL A 91 1.90 7.22 -6.14
C VAL A 91 2.18 8.43 -5.25
N ALA A 92 1.69 8.43 -4.01
CA ALA A 92 1.92 9.51 -3.06
C ALA A 92 3.41 9.72 -2.76
N VAL A 93 4.14 8.64 -2.47
CA VAL A 93 5.58 8.69 -2.19
C VAL A 93 6.37 9.14 -3.42
N LEU A 94 6.05 8.62 -4.60
CA LEU A 94 6.74 9.01 -5.83
C LEU A 94 6.50 10.48 -6.19
N ALA A 95 5.26 10.96 -6.07
CA ALA A 95 4.92 12.36 -6.28
C ALA A 95 5.61 13.27 -5.27
N LEU A 96 5.66 12.87 -4.00
CA LEU A 96 6.37 13.60 -2.94
C LEU A 96 7.87 13.66 -3.23
N VAL A 97 8.51 12.56 -3.59
CA VAL A 97 9.95 12.58 -3.93
C VAL A 97 10.18 13.43 -5.17
N ALA A 98 9.31 13.32 -6.18
CA ALA A 98 9.39 14.11 -7.41
C ALA A 98 9.26 15.61 -7.16
N SER A 99 8.51 16.04 -6.13
CA SER A 99 8.42 17.47 -5.79
C SER A 99 9.74 18.06 -5.30
N PHE A 100 10.69 17.23 -4.85
CA PHE A 100 12.04 17.65 -4.47
C PHE A 100 13.09 17.28 -5.52
N SER A 101 13.01 16.08 -6.09
CA SER A 101 13.95 15.58 -7.10
C SER A 101 13.28 14.53 -8.00
N PHE A 102 13.03 14.91 -9.25
CA PHE A 102 12.46 14.01 -10.25
C PHE A 102 13.37 12.81 -10.55
N LEU A 103 14.69 13.01 -10.56
CA LEU A 103 15.66 11.93 -10.80
C LEU A 103 15.63 10.89 -9.67
N ALA A 104 15.49 11.33 -8.41
CA ALA A 104 15.34 10.44 -7.28
C ALA A 104 14.04 9.62 -7.37
N ALA A 105 12.94 10.24 -7.79
CA ALA A 105 11.67 9.55 -7.98
C ALA A 105 11.77 8.46 -9.07
N LEU A 106 12.44 8.76 -10.19
CA LEU A 106 12.70 7.76 -11.25
C LEU A 106 13.58 6.60 -10.76
N ALA A 107 14.63 6.89 -9.99
CA ALA A 107 15.49 5.86 -9.41
C ALA A 107 14.71 4.94 -8.45
N MET A 108 13.86 5.52 -7.61
CA MET A 108 12.99 4.75 -6.71
C MET A 108 11.97 3.91 -7.47
N PHE A 109 11.34 4.47 -8.51
CA PHE A 109 10.40 3.75 -9.35
C PHE A 109 11.07 2.55 -10.04
N SER A 110 12.23 2.76 -10.66
CA SER A 110 12.97 1.71 -11.36
C SER A 110 13.49 0.62 -10.42
N ALA A 111 13.99 0.98 -9.23
CA ALA A 111 14.37 0.00 -8.21
C ALA A 111 13.18 -0.85 -7.74
N THR A 112 12.05 -0.20 -7.45
CA THR A 112 10.82 -0.90 -7.02
C THR A 112 10.31 -1.82 -8.12
N PHE A 113 10.31 -1.35 -9.37
CA PHE A 113 9.92 -2.13 -10.53
C PHE A 113 10.83 -3.34 -10.73
N TYR A 114 12.15 -3.16 -10.63
CA TYR A 114 13.13 -4.24 -10.77
C TYR A 114 12.93 -5.33 -9.71
N VAL A 115 12.80 -4.96 -8.44
CA VAL A 115 12.56 -5.93 -7.35
C VAL A 115 11.25 -6.68 -7.58
N THR A 116 10.17 -5.98 -7.93
CA THR A 116 8.87 -6.60 -8.20
C THR A 116 8.95 -7.58 -9.38
N TYR A 117 9.68 -7.19 -10.43
CA TYR A 117 9.91 -8.02 -11.60
C TYR A 117 10.68 -9.30 -11.26
N GLN A 118 11.76 -9.21 -10.48
CA GLN A 118 12.52 -10.38 -10.03
C GLN A 118 11.67 -11.35 -9.22
N TYR A 119 10.88 -10.86 -8.26
CA TYR A 119 9.96 -11.69 -7.49
C TYR A 119 8.92 -12.38 -8.37
N SER A 120 8.40 -11.70 -9.41
CA SER A 120 7.43 -12.29 -10.33
C SER A 120 8.01 -13.46 -11.15
N ILE A 121 9.29 -13.36 -11.55
CA ILE A 121 9.99 -14.43 -12.26
C ILE A 121 10.21 -15.61 -11.31
N GLU A 122 10.62 -15.35 -10.08
CA GLU A 122 10.88 -16.40 -9.08
C GLU A 122 9.59 -17.18 -8.75
N GLU A 123 8.47 -16.49 -8.55
CA GLU A 123 7.16 -17.15 -8.37
C GLU A 123 6.73 -17.97 -9.59
N ALA A 124 6.95 -17.45 -10.81
CA ALA A 124 6.63 -18.17 -12.04
C ALA A 124 7.46 -19.45 -12.19
N GLY A 125 8.77 -19.38 -11.90
CA GLY A 125 9.67 -20.54 -11.95
C GLY A 125 9.38 -21.59 -10.89
N ILE A 126 8.93 -21.18 -9.69
CA ILE A 126 8.49 -22.11 -8.64
C ILE A 126 7.18 -22.80 -9.05
N ARG A 127 6.22 -22.06 -9.62
CA ARG A 127 4.97 -22.65 -10.13
C ARG A 127 5.20 -23.62 -11.27
N GLU A 128 6.16 -23.35 -12.16
CA GLU A 128 6.52 -24.26 -13.25
C GLU A 128 7.20 -25.54 -12.72
N LYS A 129 8.07 -25.43 -11.70
CA LYS A 129 8.77 -26.58 -11.12
C LYS A 129 7.93 -27.44 -10.17
N PHE A 130 6.96 -26.86 -9.47
CA PHE A 130 6.20 -27.53 -8.41
C PHE A 130 4.68 -27.54 -8.64
N GLY A 131 4.18 -26.93 -9.71
CA GLY A 131 2.74 -26.85 -10.01
C GLY A 131 2.09 -28.21 -10.29
N ASP A 132 2.83 -29.15 -10.88
CA ASP A 132 2.32 -30.51 -11.16
C ASP A 132 2.46 -31.48 -9.97
N SER A 133 3.34 -31.21 -9.00
CA SER A 133 3.54 -32.10 -7.85
C SER A 133 2.53 -31.89 -6.72
N LEU A 134 1.80 -30.77 -6.72
CA LEU A 134 0.78 -30.42 -5.72
C LEU A 134 -0.65 -30.77 -6.16
N ARG A 135 -0.82 -31.41 -7.33
CA ARG A 135 -2.13 -31.79 -7.90
C ARG A 135 -2.56 -33.25 -7.61
N LYS A 136 -1.94 -33.91 -6.63
CA LYS A 136 -2.32 -35.24 -6.15
C LYS A 136 -3.10 -35.17 -4.84
#